data_AF-A0AAD8BXV5-F1
#
_entry.id   AF-A0AAD8BXV5-F1
#
_cell.length_a   1.000
_cell.length_b   1.000
_cell.length_c   1.000
_cell.angle_alpha   90.00
_cell.angle_beta   90.00
_cell.angle_gamma   90.00
#
_symmetry.space_group_name_H-M   'P 1'
#
loop_
_entity.id
_entity.type
_entity.pdbx_description
1 polymer ?
#
loop_
_entity_poly.entity_id
_entity_poly.type
_entity_poly.pdbx_seq_one_letter_code
_entity_poly.pdbx_strand_id
1 'polypeptide(L)'
;MAAAIPDNFSWVEKDVLAACAFPPSMANVQYMIDHNIYTLVSLTAEKQVCLDGITDEFQVIRIPFRDYTPPTLEQVELFLEVVKETKSKARATCVHCAHGLGRTGTMLSCYFVQTKGMTDVDAIAYVRRLRPGSVETAEQEMLVSHFYSYWLQKQSQGEKSASQALVGEGETSPY
;
A
#
# COMPACT_ATOMS: atom_id res chain seq x y z
N MET A 1 2.91 22.59 17.62
CA MET A 1 3.04 21.47 18.58
C MET A 1 4.30 20.68 18.23
N ALA A 2 4.98 20.05 19.20
CA ALA A 2 6.13 19.21 18.88
C ALA A 2 5.67 17.93 18.16
N ALA A 3 6.33 17.57 17.06
CA ALA A 3 6.06 16.35 16.32
C ALA A 3 6.44 15.11 17.14
N ALA A 4 5.67 14.03 17.00
CA ALA A 4 5.90 12.76 17.70
C ALA A 4 5.77 11.59 16.74
N ILE A 5 6.75 10.69 16.73
CA ILE A 5 6.71 9.50 15.89
C ILE A 5 5.47 8.64 16.23
N PRO A 6 4.72 8.15 15.24
CA PRO A 6 3.63 7.20 15.48
C PRO A 6 4.16 5.87 16.05
N ASP A 7 3.36 5.20 16.86
CA ASP A 7 3.70 3.87 17.36
C ASP A 7 3.92 2.88 16.21
N ASN A 8 4.88 1.97 16.39
CA ASN A 8 5.27 0.96 15.41
C ASN A 8 5.55 1.54 14.00
N PHE A 9 6.02 2.79 13.92
CA PHE A 9 6.39 3.40 12.65
C PHE A 9 7.64 2.76 12.06
N SER A 10 7.61 2.42 10.78
CA SER A 10 8.83 2.14 10.01
C SER A 10 8.64 2.48 8.53
N TRP A 11 9.74 2.87 7.88
CA TRP A 11 9.81 2.93 6.42
C TRP A 11 9.85 1.51 5.85
N VAL A 12 9.00 1.26 4.87
CA VAL A 12 8.92 -0.01 4.13
C VAL A 12 9.66 0.13 2.79
N GLU A 13 9.45 1.26 2.10
CA GLU A 13 10.31 1.79 1.04
C GLU A 13 10.60 3.26 1.37
N LYS A 14 11.88 3.60 1.54
CA LYS A 14 12.30 4.94 1.99
C LYS A 14 11.75 6.03 1.07
N ASP A 15 11.11 7.03 1.67
CA ASP A 15 10.50 8.20 1.02
C ASP A 15 9.36 7.87 0.05
N VAL A 16 8.83 6.64 0.10
CA VAL A 16 7.72 6.17 -0.75
C VAL A 16 6.59 5.60 0.10
N LEU A 17 6.89 4.64 0.96
CA LEU A 17 5.88 3.91 1.73
C LEU A 17 6.37 3.65 3.15
N ALA A 18 5.61 4.13 4.13
CA ALA A 18 5.77 3.83 5.54
C ALA A 18 4.57 3.08 6.10
N ALA A 19 4.73 2.49 7.27
CA ALA A 19 3.66 1.81 7.99
C ALA A 19 3.73 2.15 9.49
N CYS A 20 2.58 2.25 10.14
CA CYS A 20 2.49 2.47 11.59
C CYS A 20 1.25 1.82 12.22
N ALA A 21 1.19 1.85 13.55
CA ALA A 21 -0.05 1.66 14.31
C ALA A 21 -0.96 2.89 14.17
N PHE A 22 -2.17 2.82 14.72
CA PHE A 22 -3.13 3.93 14.68
C PHE A 22 -2.50 5.23 15.22
N PRO A 23 -2.44 6.34 14.43
CA PRO A 23 -1.90 7.62 14.89
C PRO A 23 -3.02 8.47 15.52
N PRO A 24 -3.14 8.56 16.87
CA PRO A 24 -4.28 9.23 17.51
C PRO A 24 -4.17 10.75 17.58
N SER A 25 -2.99 11.33 17.32
CA SER A 25 -2.70 12.72 17.66
C SER A 25 -2.20 13.54 16.49
N MET A 26 -2.42 14.85 16.56
CA MET A 26 -1.85 15.82 15.61
C MET A 26 -0.32 15.84 15.61
N ALA A 27 0.33 15.48 16.72
CA ALA A 27 1.78 15.35 16.76
C ALA A 27 2.28 14.22 15.84
N ASN A 28 1.50 13.15 15.68
CA ASN A 28 1.79 12.06 14.75
C ASN A 28 1.62 12.48 13.29
N VAL A 29 0.58 13.27 13.00
CA VAL A 29 0.37 13.79 11.66
C VAL A 29 1.44 14.84 11.30
N GLN A 30 1.81 15.71 12.24
CA GLN A 30 2.93 16.64 12.02
C GLN A 30 4.24 15.89 11.73
N TYR A 31 4.53 14.82 12.47
CA TYR A 31 5.69 13.97 12.16
C TYR A 31 5.64 13.42 10.73
N MET A 32 4.46 12.98 10.25
CA MET A 32 4.30 12.51 8.87
C MET A 32 4.63 13.62 7.87
N ILE A 33 4.07 14.82 8.05
CA ILE A 33 4.33 15.98 7.19
C ILE A 33 5.82 16.35 7.18
N ASP A 34 6.46 16.40 8.35
CA ASP A 34 7.89 16.70 8.50
C ASP A 34 8.78 15.67 7.76
N HIS A 35 8.26 14.47 7.50
CA HIS A 35 8.92 13.39 6.79
C HIS A 35 8.37 13.16 5.36
N ASN A 36 7.72 14.18 4.78
CA ASN A 36 7.17 14.18 3.43
C ASN A 36 6.08 13.11 3.18
N ILE A 37 5.41 12.67 4.24
CA ILE A 37 4.24 11.79 4.17
C ILE A 37 2.98 12.68 4.16
N TYR A 38 2.29 12.69 3.02
CA TYR A 38 1.08 13.51 2.81
C TYR A 38 -0.18 12.68 2.57
N THR A 39 -0.04 11.37 2.40
CA THR A 39 -1.18 10.45 2.26
C THR A 39 -1.16 9.43 3.37
N LEU A 40 -2.22 9.40 4.19
CA LEU A 40 -2.44 8.36 5.20
C LEU A 40 -3.54 7.41 4.75
N VAL A 41 -3.19 6.14 4.52
CA VAL A 41 -4.16 5.09 4.23
C VAL A 41 -4.62 4.45 5.54
N SER A 42 -5.92 4.56 5.81
CA SER A 42 -6.55 4.01 7.02
C SER A 42 -7.31 2.72 6.71
N LEU A 43 -6.85 1.61 7.29
CA LEU A 43 -7.46 0.29 7.13
C LEU A 43 -8.50 -0.03 8.22
N THR A 44 -8.65 0.84 9.22
CA THR A 44 -9.60 0.65 10.33
C THR A 44 -11.00 1.17 9.99
N ALA A 45 -12.02 0.35 10.21
CA ALA A 45 -13.41 0.79 10.14
C ALA A 45 -13.80 1.60 11.40
N GLU A 46 -13.15 1.29 12.53
CA GLU A 46 -13.61 1.63 13.87
C GLU A 46 -13.09 2.98 14.39
N LYS A 47 -11.93 3.42 13.90
CA LYS A 47 -11.25 4.63 14.38
C LYS A 47 -11.04 5.62 13.25
N GLN A 48 -11.16 6.90 13.59
CA GLN A 48 -10.84 8.01 12.71
C GLN A 48 -9.66 8.78 13.28
N VAL A 49 -8.77 9.22 12.40
CA VAL A 49 -7.66 10.09 12.76
C VAL A 49 -8.20 11.51 12.91
N CYS A 50 -7.82 12.18 13.99
CA CYS A 50 -8.14 13.59 14.18
C CYS A 50 -7.32 14.42 13.19
N LEU A 51 -7.99 15.28 12.41
CA LEU A 51 -7.37 16.13 11.39
C LEU A 51 -7.51 17.64 11.72
N ASP A 52 -7.79 17.96 12.98
CA ASP A 52 -8.05 19.35 13.39
C ASP A 52 -6.82 20.24 13.15
N GLY A 53 -6.99 21.26 12.31
CA GLY A 53 -5.93 22.22 11.99
C GLY A 53 -4.90 21.73 10.97
N ILE A 54 -5.17 20.64 10.25
CA ILE A 54 -4.36 20.18 9.12
C ILE A 54 -4.57 21.07 7.88
N THR A 55 -3.48 21.31 7.14
CA THR A 55 -3.51 21.99 5.82
C THR A 55 -4.19 21.12 4.77
N ASP A 56 -4.82 21.74 3.76
CA ASP A 56 -5.54 21.06 2.66
C ASP A 56 -4.73 20.01 1.86
N GLU A 57 -3.40 19.95 2.06
CA GLU A 57 -2.50 19.06 1.33
C GLU A 57 -2.34 17.65 1.90
N PHE A 58 -2.63 17.45 3.19
CA PHE A 58 -2.56 16.12 3.82
C PHE A 58 -3.91 15.43 3.73
N GLN A 59 -3.92 14.22 3.17
CA GLN A 59 -5.14 13.48 2.89
C GLN A 59 -5.18 12.15 3.63
N VAL A 60 -6.38 11.78 4.09
CA VAL A 60 -6.66 10.45 4.63
C VAL A 60 -7.54 9.68 3.66
N ILE A 61 -7.03 8.57 3.14
CA ILE A 61 -7.77 7.67 2.28
C ILE A 61 -8.21 6.46 3.09
N ARG A 62 -9.52 6.26 3.22
CA ARG A 62 -10.08 5.15 4.00
C ARG A 62 -10.32 3.95 3.10
N ILE A 63 -9.71 2.82 3.45
CA ILE A 63 -9.91 1.51 2.82
C ILE A 63 -10.25 0.50 3.93
N PRO A 64 -11.40 0.64 4.60
CA PRO A 64 -11.68 -0.11 5.82
C PRO A 64 -12.04 -1.56 5.53
N PHE A 65 -11.49 -2.47 6.33
CA PHE A 65 -11.95 -3.86 6.43
C PHE A 65 -11.78 -4.38 7.85
N ARG A 66 -12.53 -5.43 8.18
CA ARG A 66 -12.65 -5.97 9.54
C ARG A 66 -11.30 -6.46 10.05
N ASP A 67 -11.08 -6.32 11.36
CA ASP A 67 -9.88 -6.85 11.97
C ASP A 67 -9.79 -8.37 11.83
N TYR A 68 -8.56 -8.90 11.71
CA TYR A 68 -8.25 -10.32 11.47
C TYR A 68 -8.80 -10.94 10.17
N THR A 69 -9.45 -10.17 9.30
CA THR A 69 -9.86 -10.65 7.96
C THR A 69 -8.88 -10.17 6.89
N PRO A 70 -8.84 -10.80 5.71
CA PRO A 70 -8.12 -10.28 4.56
C PRO A 70 -8.86 -9.08 3.92
N PRO A 71 -8.16 -8.23 3.16
CA PRO A 71 -8.78 -7.28 2.25
C PRO A 71 -9.36 -8.00 1.01
N THR A 72 -10.20 -7.31 0.26
CA THR A 72 -10.56 -7.75 -1.11
C THR A 72 -9.47 -7.37 -2.12
N LEU A 73 -9.50 -7.97 -3.32
CA LEU A 73 -8.55 -7.61 -4.38
C LEU A 73 -8.69 -6.13 -4.80
N GLU A 74 -9.92 -5.62 -4.87
CA GLU A 74 -10.19 -4.23 -5.23
C GLU A 74 -9.62 -3.26 -4.18
N GLN A 75 -9.68 -3.63 -2.89
CA GLN A 75 -9.06 -2.85 -1.82
C GLN A 75 -7.54 -2.84 -1.93
N VAL A 76 -6.94 -3.98 -2.29
CA VAL A 76 -5.50 -4.06 -2.56
C VAL A 76 -5.13 -3.19 -3.75
N GLU A 77 -5.85 -3.27 -4.87
CA GLU A 77 -5.59 -2.45 -6.05
C GLU A 77 -5.71 -0.96 -5.77
N LEU A 78 -6.75 -0.55 -5.04
CA LEU A 78 -6.92 0.84 -4.61
C LEU A 78 -5.74 1.31 -3.76
N PHE A 79 -5.30 0.51 -2.79
CA PHE A 79 -4.13 0.83 -1.97
C PHE A 79 -2.88 1.02 -2.84
N LEU A 80 -2.64 0.12 -3.80
CA LEU A 80 -1.47 0.19 -4.67
C LEU A 80 -1.50 1.41 -5.60
N GLU A 81 -2.65 1.75 -6.16
CA GLU A 81 -2.78 2.96 -6.98
C GLU A 81 -2.56 4.22 -6.15
N VAL A 82 -3.09 4.29 -4.92
CA VAL A 82 -2.84 5.40 -4.00
C VAL A 82 -1.35 5.60 -3.72
N VAL A 83 -0.61 4.51 -3.47
CA VAL A 83 0.85 4.59 -3.26
C VAL A 83 1.56 5.07 -4.52
N LYS A 84 1.16 4.58 -5.69
CA LYS A 84 1.72 4.97 -6.99
C LYS A 84 1.46 6.45 -7.32
N GLU A 85 0.23 6.93 -7.14
CA GLU A 85 -0.15 8.33 -7.35
C GLU A 85 0.53 9.28 -6.36
N THR A 86 0.69 8.87 -5.10
CA THR A 86 1.38 9.69 -4.10
C THR A 86 2.87 9.78 -4.45
N LYS A 87 3.48 8.65 -4.85
CA LYS A 87 4.88 8.59 -5.32
C LYS A 87 5.12 9.46 -6.55
N SER A 88 4.19 9.51 -7.51
CA SER A 88 4.33 10.34 -8.72
C SER A 88 4.35 11.85 -8.42
N LYS A 89 3.81 12.25 -7.27
CA LYS A 89 3.87 13.63 -6.73
C LYS A 89 5.10 13.88 -5.85
N ALA A 90 6.09 12.98 -5.86
CA ALA A 90 7.28 13.02 -5.00
C ALA A 90 6.94 13.12 -3.50
N ARG A 91 5.84 12.48 -3.09
CA ARG A 91 5.36 12.39 -1.70
C ARG A 91 5.31 10.92 -1.27
N ALA A 92 5.31 10.70 0.04
CA ALA A 92 5.19 9.38 0.63
C ALA A 92 3.77 9.09 1.15
N THR A 93 3.43 7.80 1.15
CA THR A 93 2.22 7.25 1.76
C THR A 93 2.59 6.57 3.08
N CYS A 94 1.75 6.72 4.11
CA CYS A 94 1.80 5.88 5.29
C CYS A 94 0.52 5.05 5.39
N VAL A 95 0.63 3.76 5.68
CA VAL A 95 -0.54 2.87 5.88
C VAL A 95 -0.62 2.42 7.33
N HIS A 96 -1.82 2.39 7.89
CA HIS A 96 -2.02 1.96 9.28
C HIS A 96 -3.26 1.07 9.45
N CYS A 97 -3.22 0.23 10.49
CA CYS A 97 -4.41 -0.42 11.04
C CYS A 97 -4.52 -0.07 12.54
N ALA A 98 -4.87 -1.02 13.41
CA ALA A 98 -4.82 -0.82 14.85
C ALA A 98 -3.37 -0.82 15.37
N HIS A 99 -2.64 -1.92 15.15
CA HIS A 99 -1.26 -2.10 15.65
C HIS A 99 -0.20 -2.03 14.54
N GLY A 100 -0.61 -1.90 13.28
CA GLY A 100 0.30 -1.86 12.13
C GLY A 100 0.92 -3.21 11.76
N LEU A 101 0.21 -4.32 12.04
CA LEU A 101 0.71 -5.70 11.89
C LEU A 101 -0.05 -6.53 10.84
N GLY A 102 -1.24 -7.07 11.11
CA GLY A 102 -1.92 -8.00 10.19
C GLY A 102 -2.46 -7.35 8.93
N ARG A 103 -3.49 -6.51 9.06
CA ARG A 103 -4.10 -5.78 7.92
C ARG A 103 -3.04 -4.99 7.13
N THR A 104 -2.21 -4.23 7.86
CA THR A 104 -1.09 -3.48 7.27
C THR A 104 -0.09 -4.41 6.57
N GLY A 105 0.37 -5.46 7.24
CA GLY A 105 1.33 -6.41 6.66
C GLY A 105 0.81 -7.13 5.41
N THR A 106 -0.50 -7.40 5.36
CA THR A 106 -1.16 -8.00 4.19
C THR A 106 -1.10 -7.07 2.99
N MET A 107 -1.45 -5.79 3.18
CA MET A 107 -1.33 -4.76 2.13
C MET A 107 0.13 -4.58 1.67
N LEU A 108 1.07 -4.52 2.62
CA LEU A 108 2.51 -4.40 2.30
C LEU A 108 3.04 -5.61 1.53
N SER A 109 2.57 -6.82 1.83
CA SER A 109 2.98 -8.03 1.10
C SER A 109 2.53 -7.96 -0.36
N CYS A 110 1.28 -7.54 -0.61
CA CYS A 110 0.78 -7.31 -1.96
C CYS A 110 1.57 -6.21 -2.70
N TYR A 111 2.00 -5.17 -1.99
CA TYR A 111 2.88 -4.14 -2.55
C TYR A 111 4.22 -4.70 -3.03
N PHE A 112 4.86 -5.58 -2.27
CA PHE A 112 6.12 -6.20 -2.69
C PHE A 112 5.96 -7.20 -3.83
N VAL A 113 4.85 -7.94 -3.85
CA VAL A 113 4.47 -8.75 -5.01
C VAL A 113 4.42 -7.89 -6.27
N GLN A 114 3.69 -6.77 -6.23
CA GLN A 114 3.50 -5.93 -7.40
C GLN A 114 4.79 -5.21 -7.85
N THR A 115 5.52 -4.62 -6.90
CA THR A 115 6.59 -3.66 -7.20
C THR A 115 7.98 -4.26 -7.28
N LYS A 116 8.20 -5.42 -6.64
CA LYS A 116 9.50 -6.12 -6.64
C LYS A 116 9.42 -7.51 -7.31
N GLY A 117 8.24 -7.93 -7.76
CA GLY A 117 8.05 -9.24 -8.38
C GLY A 117 8.32 -10.40 -7.42
N MET A 118 8.18 -10.17 -6.11
CA MET A 118 8.33 -11.23 -5.12
C MET A 118 7.20 -12.25 -5.25
N THR A 119 7.51 -13.51 -4.94
CA THR A 119 6.46 -14.51 -4.70
C THR A 119 5.64 -14.11 -3.47
N ASP A 120 4.45 -14.69 -3.32
CA ASP A 120 3.62 -14.53 -2.13
C ASP A 120 4.37 -14.91 -0.84
N VAL A 121 5.06 -16.06 -0.84
CA VAL A 121 5.84 -16.55 0.31
C VAL A 121 6.99 -15.60 0.64
N ASP A 122 7.75 -15.15 -0.37
CA ASP A 122 8.87 -14.24 -0.15
C ASP A 122 8.42 -12.87 0.34
N ALA A 123 7.31 -12.35 -0.19
CA ALA A 123 6.74 -11.08 0.23
C ALA A 123 6.30 -11.12 1.69
N ILE A 124 5.56 -12.17 2.10
CA ILE A 124 5.14 -12.35 3.50
C ILE A 124 6.37 -12.47 4.41
N ALA A 125 7.34 -13.30 4.04
CA ALA A 125 8.56 -13.50 4.82
C ALA A 125 9.37 -12.20 4.94
N TYR A 126 9.46 -11.42 3.86
CA TYR A 126 10.14 -10.12 3.84
C TYR A 126 9.44 -9.11 4.76
N VAL A 127 8.12 -8.99 4.65
CA VAL A 127 7.34 -8.09 5.53
C VAL A 127 7.45 -8.51 6.99
N ARG A 128 7.44 -9.80 7.32
CA ARG A 128 7.66 -10.30 8.69
C ARG A 128 9.05 -9.99 9.23
N ARG A 129 10.09 -9.98 8.39
CA ARG A 129 11.43 -9.53 8.80
C ARG A 129 11.48 -8.02 9.06
N LEU A 130 10.83 -7.23 8.20
CA LEU A 130 10.75 -5.77 8.38
C LEU A 130 9.88 -5.37 9.58
N ARG A 131 8.80 -6.11 9.82
CA ARG A 131 7.75 -5.84 10.82
C ARG A 131 7.31 -7.16 11.47
N PRO A 132 8.02 -7.60 12.52
CA PRO A 132 7.70 -8.85 13.21
C PRO A 132 6.24 -8.90 13.68
N GLY A 133 5.56 -10.03 13.44
CA GLY A 133 4.14 -10.21 13.74
C GLY A 133 3.19 -9.79 12.61
N SER A 134 3.69 -9.29 11.48
CA SER A 134 2.85 -8.99 10.32
C SER A 134 2.26 -10.24 9.64
N VAL A 135 1.07 -10.04 9.06
CA VAL A 135 0.21 -11.09 8.48
C VAL A 135 -0.18 -12.11 9.56
N GLU A 136 -1.33 -11.88 10.17
CA GLU A 136 -1.73 -12.50 11.44
C GLU A 136 -2.59 -13.76 11.26
N THR A 137 -3.23 -13.94 10.11
CA THR A 137 -4.16 -15.05 9.87
C THR A 137 -3.85 -15.80 8.57
N ALA A 138 -4.23 -17.09 8.52
CA ALA A 138 -4.11 -17.89 7.31
C ALA A 138 -4.92 -17.30 6.14
N GLU A 139 -6.07 -16.67 6.42
CA GLU A 139 -6.88 -15.99 5.41
C GLU A 139 -6.15 -14.79 4.78
N GLN A 140 -5.36 -14.07 5.57
CA GLN A 140 -4.49 -13.00 5.06
C GLN A 140 -3.36 -13.56 4.20
N GLU A 141 -2.71 -14.65 4.60
CA GLU A 141 -1.71 -15.33 3.77
C GLU A 141 -2.30 -15.79 2.43
N MET A 142 -3.47 -16.46 2.47
CA MET A 142 -4.19 -16.91 1.27
C MET A 142 -4.54 -15.76 0.33
N LEU A 143 -4.91 -14.59 0.86
CA LEU A 143 -5.14 -13.41 0.03
C LEU A 143 -3.86 -12.98 -0.71
N VAL A 144 -2.70 -12.99 -0.07
CA VAL A 144 -1.43 -12.64 -0.75
C VAL A 144 -1.13 -13.65 -1.86
N SER A 145 -1.35 -14.95 -1.64
CA SER A 145 -1.21 -15.99 -2.67
C SER A 145 -2.17 -15.78 -3.84
N HIS A 146 -3.43 -15.42 -3.54
CA HIS A 146 -4.43 -15.12 -4.55
C HIS A 146 -4.05 -13.87 -5.35
N PHE A 147 -3.59 -12.80 -4.69
CA PHE A 147 -3.13 -11.58 -5.32
C PHE A 147 -1.90 -11.82 -6.22
N TYR A 148 -0.95 -12.65 -5.79
CA TYR A 148 0.19 -13.04 -6.62
C TYR A 148 -0.24 -13.73 -7.92
N SER A 149 -1.15 -14.70 -7.82
CA SER A 149 -1.71 -15.39 -8.99
C SER A 149 -2.44 -14.42 -9.93
N TYR A 150 -3.25 -13.53 -9.36
CA TYR A 150 -3.94 -12.46 -10.09
C TYR A 150 -2.95 -11.54 -10.82
N TRP A 151 -1.88 -11.11 -10.13
CA TRP A 151 -0.87 -10.20 -10.68
C TRP A 151 -0.09 -10.80 -11.85
N LEU A 152 0.30 -12.08 -11.76
CA LEU A 152 0.96 -12.79 -12.86
C LEU A 152 0.08 -12.88 -14.11
N GLN A 153 -1.21 -13.15 -13.93
CA GLN A 153 -2.15 -13.18 -15.05
C GLN A 153 -2.28 -11.81 -15.71
N LYS A 154 -2.37 -10.74 -14.91
CA LYS A 154 -2.48 -9.35 -15.40
C LYS A 154 -1.25 -8.93 -16.22
N GLN A 155 -0.04 -9.30 -15.79
CA GLN A 155 1.18 -9.02 -16.57
C GLN A 155 1.17 -9.73 -17.93
N SER A 156 0.81 -11.02 -17.96
CA SER A 156 0.77 -11.79 -19.21
C SER A 156 -0.24 -11.23 -20.23
N GLN A 157 -1.33 -10.62 -19.77
CA GLN A 157 -2.32 -9.98 -20.63
C GLN A 157 -1.85 -8.61 -21.13
N GLY A 158 -1.16 -7.84 -20.28
CA GLY A 158 -0.55 -6.57 -20.66
C GLY A 158 0.50 -6.73 -21.77
N GLU A 159 1.36 -7.76 -21.67
CA GLU A 159 2.38 -8.08 -22.68
C GLU A 159 1.77 -8.52 -24.02
N LYS A 160 0.70 -9.34 -23.98
CA LYS A 160 -0.03 -9.76 -25.19
C LYS A 160 -0.73 -8.58 -25.89
N SER A 161 -1.31 -7.65 -25.12
CA SER A 161 -1.94 -6.45 -25.67
C SER A 161 -0.92 -5.49 -26.29
N ALA A 162 0.20 -5.25 -25.60
CA ALA A 162 1.28 -4.39 -26.11
C ALA A 162 1.95 -4.95 -27.37
N SER A 163 2.18 -6.27 -27.43
CA SER A 163 2.75 -6.92 -28.62
C SER A 163 1.80 -6.91 -29.82
N GLN A 164 0.48 -7.02 -29.61
CA GLN A 164 -0.51 -6.87 -30.70
C GLN A 164 -0.61 -5.44 -31.22
N ALA A 165 -0.48 -4.42 -30.36
CA ALA A 165 -0.50 -3.01 -30.77
C ALA A 165 0.69 -2.63 -31.66
N LEU A 166 1.89 -3.16 -31.38
CA LEU A 166 3.10 -2.89 -32.18
C LEU A 166 3.08 -3.54 -33.58
N VAL A 167 2.30 -4.60 -33.78
CA VAL A 167 2.15 -5.24 -35.11
C VAL A 167 1.16 -4.47 -36.01
N GLY A 168 0.26 -3.67 -35.43
CA GLY A 168 -0.80 -2.96 -36.15
C GLY A 168 -0.39 -1.66 -36.86
N GLU A 169 0.81 -1.12 -36.64
CA GLU A 169 1.26 0.15 -37.24
C GLU A 169 2.14 -0.01 -38.50
N GLY A 170 2.26 -1.23 -39.04
CA GLY A 170 3.16 -1.56 -40.15
C GLY A 170 2.58 -1.52 -41.58
N GLU A 171 1.27 -1.29 -41.77
CA GLU A 171 0.64 -1.39 -43.09
C GLU A 171 -0.11 -0.11 -43.50
N THR A 172 0.62 0.97 -43.82
CA THR A 172 0.13 1.96 -44.80
C THR A 172 1.27 2.52 -45.63
N SER A 173 1.55 1.90 -46.79
CA SER A 173 2.00 2.66 -47.97
C SER A 173 1.87 1.82 -49.23
N PRO A 174 1.04 2.27 -50.19
CA PRO A 174 1.44 2.15 -51.57
C PRO A 174 1.24 3.50 -52.27
N TYR A 175 2.33 4.25 -52.40
CA TYR A 175 2.55 5.16 -53.53
C TYR A 175 4.00 5.04 -53.99
#